data_AF-A0A8T5A1R0-F1
#
_entry.id   AF-A0A8T5A1R0-F1
#
_cell.length_a   1.000
_cell.length_b   1.000
_cell.length_c   1.000
_cell.angle_alpha   90.00
_cell.angle_beta   90.00
_cell.angle_gamma   90.00
#
_symmetry.space_group_name_H-M   'P 1'
#
loop_
_entity.id
_entity.type
_entity.pdbx_description
1 polymer ?
#
loop_
_entity_poly.entity_id
_entity_poly.type
_entity_poly.pdbx_seq_one_letter_code
_entity_poly.pdbx_strand_id
1 'polypeptide(L)' 'MLIEDPRKERVNLLDPEMVKKAIARQNTYCEGRKANAVDVYTNFLRMLNLRWEPPSYSGSANRKAAGGFIPHL' A
#
# COMPACT_ATOMS: atom_id res chain seq x y z
N MET A 1 -1.53 29.61 -15.25
CA MET A 1 -0.53 29.32 -14.19
C MET A 1 -1.00 28.07 -13.48
N LEU A 2 -0.41 26.91 -13.79
CA LEU A 2 -0.71 25.67 -13.07
C LEU A 2 0.08 25.72 -11.77
N ILE A 3 -0.59 25.98 -10.65
CA ILE A 3 0.02 25.83 -9.33
C ILE A 3 0.08 24.32 -9.10
N GLU A 4 1.18 23.69 -9.50
CA GLU A 4 1.44 22.30 -9.10
C GLU A 4 1.71 22.30 -7.58
N ASP A 5 0.88 21.60 -6.80
CA ASP A 5 1.08 21.47 -5.36
C ASP A 5 2.37 20.66 -5.11
N PRO A 6 3.42 21.26 -4.52
CA PRO A 6 4.70 20.59 -4.29
C PRO A 6 4.60 19.40 -3.33
N ARG A 7 3.45 19.22 -2.66
CA ARG A 7 3.17 18.08 -1.77
C ARG A 7 2.62 16.86 -2.51
N LYS A 8 2.22 17.01 -3.78
CA LYS A 8 1.66 15.92 -4.59
C LYS A 8 2.77 15.20 -5.34
N GLU A 9 3.40 14.25 -4.67
CA GLU A 9 4.37 13.38 -5.31
C GLU A 9 3.67 12.43 -6.29
N ARG A 10 4.17 12.38 -7.53
CA ARG A 10 3.70 11.44 -8.53
C ARG A 10 4.27 10.05 -8.22
N VAL A 11 3.44 9.20 -7.65
CA VAL A 11 3.79 7.79 -7.39
C VAL A 11 3.28 6.94 -8.55
N ASN A 12 4.16 6.20 -9.20
CA ASN A 12 3.75 5.18 -10.15
C ASN A 12 3.25 3.95 -9.40
N LEU A 13 1.95 3.68 -9.46
CA LEU A 13 1.33 2.52 -8.81
C LEU A 13 1.79 1.18 -9.41
N LEU A 14 2.35 1.18 -10.62
CA LEU A 14 2.92 -0.01 -11.25
C LEU A 14 4.40 -0.24 -10.87
N ASP A 15 5.00 0.68 -10.11
CA ASP A 15 6.35 0.52 -9.55
C ASP A 15 6.24 0.23 -8.04
N PRO A 16 6.36 -1.04 -7.62
CA PRO A 16 6.25 -1.42 -6.22
C PRO A 16 7.27 -0.73 -5.31
N GLU A 17 8.46 -0.39 -5.81
CA GLU A 17 9.49 0.28 -5.03
C GLU A 17 9.17 1.75 -4.77
N MET A 18 8.56 2.44 -5.74
CA MET A 18 8.03 3.78 -5.52
C MET A 18 6.90 3.76 -4.47
N VAL A 19 6.02 2.77 -4.53
CA VAL A 19 4.91 2.64 -3.58
C VAL A 19 5.41 2.36 -2.16
N LYS A 20 6.41 1.49 -1.99
CA LYS A 20 7.06 1.27 -0.68
C LYS A 20 7.61 2.55 -0.09
N LYS A 21 8.37 3.32 -0.88
CA LYS A 21 8.94 4.60 -0.46
C LYS A 21 7.85 5.61 -0.11
N ALA A 22 6.77 5.67 -0.90
CA ALA A 22 5.65 6.55 -0.63
C ALA A 22 4.97 6.22 0.71
N ILE A 23 4.72 4.95 1.02
CA ILE A 23 4.15 4.51 2.32
C ILE A 23 5.12 4.83 3.46
N ALA A 24 6.41 4.54 3.29
CA ALA A 24 7.43 4.78 4.32
C ALA A 24 7.61 6.27 4.66
N ARG A 25 7.44 7.17 3.68
CA ARG A 25 7.53 8.63 3.86
C ARG A 25 6.37 9.24 4.64
N GLN A 26 5.25 8.52 4.79
CA GLN A 26 4.09 9.02 5.54
C GLN A 26 4.34 8.96 7.05
N ASN A 27 5.08 9.94 7.57
CA ASN A 27 5.44 10.04 8.99
C ASN A 27 4.22 10.28 9.90
N THR A 28 3.10 10.76 9.35
CA THR A 28 1.83 10.94 10.09
C THR A 28 1.04 9.64 10.24
N TYR A 29 1.47 8.56 9.59
CA TYR A 29 0.77 7.28 9.65
C TYR A 29 1.30 6.47 10.82
N CYS A 30 0.39 5.99 11.66
CA CYS A 30 0.69 4.92 12.59
C CYS A 30 0.97 3.61 11.81
N GLU A 31 1.63 2.65 12.48
CA GLU A 31 2.00 1.36 11.88
C GLU A 31 0.79 0.60 11.31
N GLY A 32 -0.37 0.67 11.97
CA GLY A 32 -1.61 0.06 11.46
C GLY A 32 -2.10 0.70 10.14
N ARG A 33 -1.91 2.01 9.97
CA ARG A 33 -2.28 2.71 8.72
C ARG A 33 -1.32 2.36 7.58
N LYS A 34 -0.04 2.18 7.88
CA LYS A 34 0.95 1.69 6.91
C LYS A 34 0.65 0.24 6.49
N ALA A 35 0.30 -0.63 7.44
CA ALA A 35 -0.14 -1.99 7.16
C ALA A 35 -1.37 -2.03 6.24
N ASN A 36 -2.39 -1.20 6.51
CA ASN A 36 -3.56 -1.09 5.64
C ASN A 36 -3.20 -0.64 4.22
N ALA A 37 -2.28 0.31 4.07
CA ALA A 37 -1.82 0.75 2.76
C ALA A 37 -1.11 -0.38 1.98
N VAL A 38 -0.30 -1.19 2.67
CA VAL A 38 0.34 -2.40 2.11
C VAL A 38 -0.71 -3.42 1.68
N ASP A 39 -1.73 -3.67 2.49
CA ASP A 39 -2.78 -4.65 2.18
C ASP A 39 -3.62 -4.22 0.97
N VAL A 40 -4.03 -2.95 0.89
CA VAL A 40 -4.76 -2.41 -0.26
C VAL A 40 -3.94 -2.53 -1.54
N TYR A 41 -2.67 -2.15 -1.49
CA TYR A 41 -1.80 -2.25 -2.66
C TYR A 41 -1.53 -3.70 -3.07
N THR A 42 -1.40 -4.61 -2.09
CA THR A 42 -1.26 -6.05 -2.36
C THR A 42 -2.49 -6.58 -3.10
N ASN A 43 -3.69 -6.19 -2.68
CA ASN A 43 -4.92 -6.61 -3.37
C ASN A 43 -5.01 -6.00 -4.77
N PHE A 44 -4.63 -4.74 -4.95
CA PHE A 44 -4.55 -4.11 -6.27
C PHE A 44 -3.62 -4.88 -7.21
N LEU A 45 -2.41 -5.23 -6.77
CA LEU A 45 -1.49 -6.03 -7.59
C LEU A 45 -2.05 -7.42 -7.89
N ARG A 46 -2.72 -8.07 -6.93
CA ARG A 46 -3.39 -9.35 -7.16
C ARG A 46 -4.47 -9.26 -8.24
N MET A 47 -5.25 -8.17 -8.30
CA MET A 47 -6.24 -7.95 -9.37
C MET A 47 -5.59 -7.87 -10.75
N LEU A 48 -4.35 -7.38 -10.82
CA LEU A 48 -3.56 -7.29 -12.05
C LEU A 48 -2.74 -8.56 -12.33
N ASN A 49 -2.89 -9.62 -11.52
CA ASN A 49 -2.01 -10.82 -11.52
C ASN A 49 -0.52 -10.49 -11.36
N LEU A 50 -0.19 -9.35 -10.75
CA LEU A 50 1.16 -8.92 -10.43
C LEU A 50 1.55 -9.35 -9.01
N ARG A 51 2.85 -9.46 -8.77
CA ARG A 51 3.42 -9.84 -7.47
C ARG A 51 4.40 -8.77 -7.01
N TRP A 52 4.50 -8.60 -5.69
CA TRP A 52 5.51 -7.78 -5.04
C TRP A 52 5.85 -8.38 -3.67
N GLU A 53 6.99 -7.97 -3.11
CA GLU A 53 7.37 -8.31 -1.74
C GLU A 53 6.90 -7.19 -0.79
N PRO A 54 5.84 -7.42 0.02
CA PRO A 54 5.28 -6.38 0.88
C PRO A 54 6.22 -6.07 2.07
N PRO A 55 6.41 -4.79 2.42
CA PRO A 55 7.15 -4.43 3.64
C PRO A 55 6.37 -4.88 4.88
N SER A 56 7.09 -5.37 5.89
CA SER A 56 6.50 -5.77 7.17
C SER A 56 6.45 -4.56 8.11
N TYR A 57 5.24 -4.23 8.57
CA TYR A 57 5.02 -3.29 9.67
C TYR A 57 4.52 -4.10 10.87
N SER A 58 5.06 -3.84 12.07
CA SER A 58 4.95 -4.73 13.25
C SER A 58 3.53 -4.95 13.81
N GLY A 59 2.49 -4.42 13.15
CA GLY A 59 1.08 -4.66 13.45
C GLY A 59 0.37 -5.70 12.57
N SER A 60 1.03 -6.24 11.53
CA SER A 60 0.42 -7.19 10.58
C SER A 60 0.87 -8.64 10.81
N ALA A 61 1.14 -9.02 12.05
CA ALA A 61 1.32 -10.43 12.37
C ALA A 61 -0.03 -11.14 12.18
N ASN A 62 -0.08 -12.01 11.17
CA ASN A 62 -1.07 -13.09 11.03
C ASN A 62 -2.37 -12.83 10.23
N ARG A 63 -2.27 -12.38 8.97
CA ARG A 63 -3.36 -12.57 7.98
C ARG A 63 -3.02 -13.45 6.77
N LYS A 64 -1.79 -14.00 6.71
CA LYS A 64 -1.43 -15.00 5.69
C LYS A 64 -1.93 -16.41 6.09
N ALA A 65 -3.23 -16.56 6.35
CA ALA A 65 -3.86 -17.87 6.52
C ALA A 65 -5.40 -17.84 6.41
N ALA A 66 -5.99 -17.01 5.55
CA ALA A 66 -7.38 -17.24 5.14
C ALA A 66 -7.68 -16.49 3.85
N GLY A 67 -8.15 -17.22 2.84
CA GLY A 67 -8.84 -16.66 1.68
C GLY A 67 -10.17 -16.01 2.10
N GLY A 68 -10.11 -14.90 2.83
CA GLY A 68 -11.28 -14.13 3.24
C GLY A 68 -11.69 -13.17 2.14
N PHE A 69 -12.45 -13.65 1.18
CA PHE A 69 -13.39 -12.85 0.42
C PHE A 69 -14.31 -12.14 1.45
N ILE A 70 -14.35 -10.80 1.43
CA ILE A 70 -15.43 -10.05 2.10
C ILE A 70 -16.41 -9.68 0.99
N PRO A 71 -17.52 -10.42 0.82
CA PRO A 71 -18.59 -9.99 -0.04
C PRO A 71 -19.35 -8.83 0.62
N HIS A 72 -19.60 -7.79 -0.18
CA HIS A 72 -20.67 -6.81 -0.04
C HIS A 72 -20.57 -5.85 1.16
N LEU A 73 -19.80 -4.78 0.96
CA LEU A 73 -20.33 -3.42 1.19
C LEU A 73 -20.86 -2.89 -0.15
#